data_AF-A0A838EST4-F1
#
_entry.id   AF-A0A838EST4-F1
#
_cell.length_a   1.000
_cell.length_b   1.000
_cell.length_c   1.000
_cell.angle_alpha   90.00
_cell.angle_beta   90.00
_cell.angle_gamma   90.00
#
_symmetry.space_group_name_H-M   'P 1'
#
loop_
_entity.id
_entity.type
_entity.pdbx_description
1 polymer ?
#
loop_
_entity_poly.entity_id
_entity_poly.type
_entity_poly.pdbx_seq_one_letter_code
_entity_poly.pdbx_strand_id
1 'polypeptide(L)' 'MAGKDMPLRRIRDELGVSQEAIARRTSLTTGTYRRAEDGYAVKYTTAQDILQAINSFQKEQNKPELSLDDLGLNLM' A
#
# COMPACT_ATOMS: atom_id res chain seq x y z
N MET A 1 14.91 4.35 13.55
CA MET A 1 14.87 3.04 12.88
C MET A 1 13.43 2.78 12.47
N ALA A 2 13.04 3.11 11.24
CA ALA A 2 11.72 2.78 10.69
C ALA A 2 11.96 2.41 9.23
N GLY A 3 11.48 1.25 8.80
CA GLY A 3 11.67 0.81 7.41
C GLY A 3 11.64 -0.71 7.19
N LYS A 4 11.66 -1.52 8.26
CA LYS A 4 11.62 -2.99 8.13
C LYS A 4 10.28 -3.65 8.49
N ASP A 5 9.39 -2.97 9.21
CA ASP A 5 8.18 -3.59 9.80
C ASP A 5 6.87 -2.82 9.52
N MET A 6 6.74 -2.14 8.39
CA MET A 6 5.47 -1.50 8.02
C MET A 6 4.49 -2.54 7.42
N PRO A 7 3.24 -2.62 7.91
CA PRO A 7 2.25 -3.58 7.42
C PRO A 7 2.05 -3.52 5.91
N LEU A 8 1.96 -2.31 5.34
CA LEU A 8 1.84 -2.09 3.90
C LEU A 8 2.89 -2.84 3.06
N ARG A 9 4.16 -2.80 3.50
CA ARG A 9 5.25 -3.47 2.80
C ARG A 9 5.11 -4.99 2.84
N ARG A 10 4.73 -5.54 4.00
CA ARG A 10 4.50 -6.99 4.17
C ARG A 10 3.35 -7.46 3.27
N ILE A 11 2.24 -6.73 3.26
CA ILE A 11 1.09 -7.01 2.39
C ILE A 11 1.51 -7.05 0.92
N ARG A 12 2.28 -6.06 0.46
CA ARG A 12 2.79 -6.04 -0.92
C ARG A 12 3.69 -7.25 -1.20
N ASP A 13 4.61 -7.57 -0.30
CA ASP A 13 5.53 -8.70 -0.46
C ASP A 13 4.75 -10.03 -0.51
N GLU A 14 3.68 -10.20 0.29
CA GLU A 14 2.76 -11.35 0.26
C GLU A 14 1.91 -11.44 -1.02
N LEU A 15 1.63 -10.30 -1.64
CA LEU A 15 1.01 -10.24 -2.96
C LEU A 15 1.99 -10.59 -4.09
N GLY A 16 3.30 -10.58 -3.82
CA GLY A 16 4.35 -10.87 -4.80
C GLY A 16 4.46 -9.81 -5.90
N VAL A 17 4.06 -8.57 -5.63
CA VAL A 17 4.06 -7.47 -6.61
C VAL A 17 5.09 -6.40 -6.28
N SER A 18 5.56 -5.68 -7.28
CA SER A 18 6.53 -4.60 -7.08
C SER A 18 5.86 -3.31 -6.60
N GLN A 19 6.66 -2.46 -5.95
CA GLN A 19 6.33 -1.06 -5.61
C GLN A 19 5.74 -0.31 -6.83
N GLU A 20 6.35 -0.50 -8.00
CA GLU A 20 5.92 0.12 -9.25
C GLU A 20 4.58 -0.44 -9.76
N ALA A 21 4.34 -1.74 -9.62
CA ALA A 21 3.09 -2.36 -10.03
C ALA A 21 1.88 -1.81 -9.26
N ILE A 22 2.05 -1.56 -7.95
CA ILE A 22 1.03 -0.88 -7.14
C ILE A 22 0.87 0.57 -7.61
N ALA A 23 1.97 1.31 -7.72
CA ALA A 23 1.95 2.71 -8.11
C ALA A 23 1.22 2.94 -9.44
N ARG A 24 1.42 2.06 -10.44
CA ARG A 24 0.75 2.10 -11.75
C ARG A 24 -0.78 1.94 -11.68
N ARG A 25 -1.34 1.37 -10.61
CA ARG A 25 -2.79 1.25 -10.39
C ARG A 25 -3.36 2.40 -9.55
N THR A 26 -2.52 3.33 -9.14
CA THR A 26 -2.87 4.51 -8.35
C THR A 26 -2.53 5.79 -9.13
N SER A 27 -2.87 6.93 -8.55
CA SER A 27 -2.40 8.24 -9.00
C SER A 27 -0.97 8.58 -8.53
N LEU A 28 -0.29 7.65 -7.85
CA LEU A 28 0.97 7.91 -7.13
C LEU A 28 2.20 7.57 -7.96
N THR A 29 3.30 8.28 -7.67
CA THR A 29 4.62 7.85 -8.13
C THR A 29 5.14 6.68 -7.30
N THR A 30 6.02 5.85 -7.88
CA THR A 30 6.71 4.77 -7.14
C THR A 30 7.42 5.30 -5.88
N GLY A 31 7.98 6.51 -5.94
CA GLY A 31 8.63 7.16 -4.80
C GLY A 31 7.64 7.53 -3.69
N THR A 32 6.46 8.05 -4.05
CA THR A 32 5.39 8.35 -3.08
C THR A 32 4.91 7.08 -2.38
N TYR A 33 4.70 6.00 -3.13
CA TYR A 33 4.30 4.71 -2.56
C TYR A 33 5.39 4.13 -1.64
N ARG A 34 6.67 4.20 -2.03
CA ARG A 34 7.79 3.82 -1.16
C ARG A 34 7.81 4.61 0.15
N ARG A 35 7.55 5.92 0.12
CA ARG A 35 7.46 6.72 1.35
C ARG A 35 6.33 6.27 2.25
N ALA A 36 5.20 5.87 1.69
CA ALA A 36 4.11 5.27 2.47
C ALA A 36 4.57 3.98 3.17
N GLU A 37 5.30 3.11 2.46
CA GLU A 37 5.92 1.89 3.03
C GLU A 37 7.00 2.19 4.07
N ASP A 38 7.67 3.33 4.01
CA ASP A 38 8.69 3.76 4.97
C ASP A 38 8.07 4.47 6.21
N GLY A 39 6.74 4.60 6.27
CA GLY A 39 6.00 5.17 7.41
C GLY A 39 5.85 6.69 7.39
N TYR A 40 6.15 7.34 6.26
CA TYR A 40 5.85 8.75 6.10
C TYR A 40 4.34 8.99 6.08
N ALA A 41 3.94 10.14 6.63
CA ALA A 41 2.54 10.54 6.63
C ALA A 41 2.00 10.67 5.19
N VAL A 42 0.79 10.15 4.97
CA VAL A 42 0.07 10.22 3.71
C VAL A 42 -1.31 10.83 3.93
N LYS A 43 -1.82 11.53 2.91
CA LYS A 43 -3.19 12.05 2.94
C LYS A 43 -4.18 10.90 2.93
N TYR A 44 -5.35 11.12 3.53
CA TYR A 44 -6.44 10.14 3.51
C TYR A 44 -6.81 9.67 2.10
N THR A 45 -6.89 10.57 1.12
CA THR A 45 -7.16 10.22 -0.29
C THR A 45 -6.09 9.32 -0.89
N THR A 46 -4.82 9.57 -0.58
CA THR A 46 -3.70 8.71 -0.97
C THR A 46 -3.80 7.33 -0.32
N ALA A 47 -4.21 7.25 0.95
CA ALA A 47 -4.42 5.99 1.63
C ALA A 47 -5.57 5.18 1.01
N GLN A 48 -6.65 5.84 0.60
CA GLN A 48 -7.74 5.20 -0.14
C GLN A 48 -7.31 4.68 -1.51
N ASP A 49 -6.54 5.46 -2.28
CA ASP A 49 -6.00 5.01 -3.58
C ASP A 49 -5.13 3.76 -3.41
N ILE A 50 -4.27 3.75 -2.38
CA ILE A 50 -3.43 2.59 -2.05
C ILE A 50 -4.30 1.38 -1.69
N LEU A 51 -5.33 1.56 -0.86
CA LEU A 51 -6.24 0.49 -0.46
C LEU A 51 -6.94 -0.12 -1.68
N GLN A 52 -7.48 0.72 -2.56
CA GLN A 52 -8.17 0.26 -3.77
C GLN A 52 -7.22 -0.53 -4.68
N ALA A 53 -5.99 -0.05 -4.87
CA ALA A 53 -5.00 -0.77 -5.65
C ALA A 53 -4.65 -2.12 -5.04
N ILE A 54 -4.41 -2.18 -3.73
CA ILE A 54 -4.10 -3.45 -3.02
C ILE A 54 -5.28 -4.42 -3.11
N ASN A 55 -6.50 -3.97 -2.83
CA ASN A 55 -7.68 -4.81 -2.90
C ASN A 55 -7.97 -5.31 -4.33
N SER A 56 -7.59 -4.55 -5.36
CA SER A 56 -7.66 -5.02 -6.74
C SER A 56 -6.74 -6.24 -6.98
N PHE A 57 -5.54 -6.25 -6.42
CA PHE A 57 -4.63 -7.40 -6.48
C PHE A 57 -5.10 -8.55 -5.58
N GLN A 58 -5.64 -8.27 -4.39
CA GLN A 58 -6.24 -9.29 -3.52
C GLN A 58 -7.36 -10.03 -4.28
N LYS A 59 -8.26 -9.28 -4.92
CA LYS A 59 -9.36 -9.83 -5.72
C LYS A 59 -8.88 -10.69 -6.87
N GLU A 60 -7.86 -10.25 -7.61
CA GLU A 60 -7.24 -11.05 -8.68
C GLU A 60 -6.64 -12.37 -8.17
N GLN A 61 -6.20 -12.41 -6.93
CA GLN A 61 -5.64 -13.60 -6.27
C GLN A 61 -6.67 -14.37 -5.43
N ASN A 62 -7.97 -14.02 -5.49
CA ASN A 62 -9.04 -14.59 -4.65
C ASN A 62 -8.73 -14.51 -3.13
N LYS A 63 -8.04 -13.47 -2.70
CA LYS A 63 -7.75 -13.16 -1.29
C LYS A 63 -8.81 -12.19 -0.74
N PRO A 64 -9.05 -12.21 0.59
CA PRO A 64 -9.98 -11.28 1.22
C PRO A 64 -9.53 -9.83 1.05
N GLU A 65 -10.51 -8.92 0.94
CA GLU A 65 -10.27 -7.49 0.93
C GLU A 65 -9.77 -7.02 2.29
N LEU A 66 -8.90 -6.02 2.26
CA LEU A 66 -8.36 -5.35 3.43
C LEU A 66 -9.12 -4.04 3.68
N SER A 67 -8.95 -3.50 4.87
CA SER A 67 -9.38 -2.17 5.30
C SER A 67 -8.19 -1.21 5.38
N LEU A 68 -8.46 0.09 5.62
CA LEU A 68 -7.39 1.08 5.81
C LEU A 68 -6.53 0.78 7.05
N ASP A 69 -7.13 0.24 8.09
CA ASP A 69 -6.45 -0.07 9.35
C ASP A 69 -5.40 -1.18 9.15
N ASP A 70 -5.67 -2.13 8.25
CA ASP A 70 -4.76 -3.22 7.91
C ASP A 70 -3.48 -2.73 7.21
N LEU A 71 -3.54 -1.58 6.52
CA LEU A 71 -2.39 -1.03 5.79
C LEU A 71 -1.32 -0.45 6.75
N GLY A 72 -1.69 -0.15 8.00
CA GLY A 72 -0.77 0.46 8.97
C GLY A 72 -0.19 1.80 8.50
N LEU A 73 -0.96 2.57 7.71
CA LEU A 73 -0.54 3.86 7.18
C LEU A 73 -0.58 4.94 8.26
N ASN A 74 0.41 5.83 8.22
CA ASN A 74 0.40 7.05 9.03
C ASN A 74 -0.42 8.13 8.28
N LEU A 75 -1.57 8.53 8.82
CA LEU A 75 -2.48 9.46 8.17
C LEU A 75 -2.27 10.90 8.64
N MET A 76 -2.35 11.86 7.71
CA MET A 76 -2.33 13.31 7.94
C MET A 76 -3.61 13.97 7.44
#